data_AF-A0AA39KKC1-F1
#
_entry.id   AF-A0AA39KKC1-F1
#
_cell.length_a   1.000
_cell.length_b   1.000
_cell.length_c   1.000
_cell.angle_alpha   90.00
_cell.angle_beta   90.00
_cell.angle_gamma   90.00
#
_symmetry.space_group_name_H-M   'P 1'
#
loop_
_entity.id
_entity.type
_entity.pdbx_description
1 polymer ?
#
loop_
_entity_poly.entity_id
_entity_poly.type
_entity_poly.pdbx_seq_one_letter_code
_entity_poly.pdbx_strand_id
1 'polypeptide(L)'
;MSQASSPPRNGRTMDAPTSPAPDMDEPFEDEGLLGDERSQGDIVNEEEADGEELFGDNMEADYRPMPALDRYDRALMDDDDYSEMSQGDRAAAEAAMRKRDRAAGIFRDDRDLLYEESDEDDTQTQKRRRAEKAASGMEDAEMIESIENLEDTRGHSVKEWVMMLGPKTEIANRFKNFLRTYADSKGHCLYKERIRHMCESNQSSFVVEFPVLASKEHVLAYFLPEAPFQILEIFDTVAKELVLTIFPSYERVTGEIHVRISELPLIEELRTFRKLHLNQLVRTLGVVTATTGVLPQLSVIKYDCTKCGYVLGPFVQSQNSEVKPGSCPECQSAGPFMINMEQTIYRNYQKVTIQESPGRIPAGRIPRSKDCILLSDLCDRCKPGDEVDVTGIYTNNYDGSLNTEQGFPVFSTVLLANHIVVKDSKDIVESLTEEEINSILKLSKDHRIADRIVASIAPSIYGHEYIKRALALAIFGGESKNPGNKHKKKLRREQCLQLDKVHPQLV
;
A
#
# COMPACT_ATOMS: atom_id res chain seq x y z
N MET A 1 45.62 -45.48 20.55
CA MET A 1 44.95 -46.49 21.38
C MET A 1 44.48 -45.82 22.66
N SER A 2 43.21 -45.45 22.73
CA SER A 2 42.55 -44.97 23.95
C SER A 2 41.05 -44.98 23.66
N GLN A 3 40.45 -46.16 23.80
CA GLN A 3 39.01 -46.36 23.80
C GLN A 3 38.52 -46.35 25.25
N ALA A 4 37.50 -45.55 25.52
CA ALA A 4 36.58 -45.61 26.65
C ALA A 4 35.41 -44.68 26.28
N SER A 5 34.14 -44.91 26.53
CA SER A 5 33.40 -46.02 27.12
C SER A 5 31.94 -45.55 27.07
N SER A 6 31.02 -46.32 26.47
CA SER A 6 29.58 -46.06 26.51
C SER A 6 28.87 -47.20 27.24
N PRO A 7 27.94 -46.87 28.15
CA PRO A 7 26.70 -47.67 28.26
C PRO A 7 25.47 -46.83 28.67
N PRO A 8 24.24 -47.38 28.71
CA PRO A 8 23.64 -48.36 27.82
C PRO A 8 22.26 -47.93 27.26
N ARG A 9 21.86 -48.59 26.17
CA ARG A 9 20.50 -48.70 25.64
C ARG A 9 19.61 -49.42 26.67
N ASN A 10 18.42 -48.88 26.95
CA ASN A 10 17.35 -49.64 27.60
C ASN A 10 16.17 -49.78 26.65
N GLY A 11 15.71 -51.02 26.47
CA GLY A 11 14.69 -51.40 25.51
C GLY A 11 13.29 -51.45 26.10
N ARG A 12 12.33 -51.20 25.20
CA ARG A 12 10.98 -51.80 25.08
C ARG A 12 10.29 -52.29 26.35
N THR A 13 9.17 -51.65 26.66
CA THR A 13 7.96 -52.32 27.14
C THR A 13 6.78 -51.83 26.29
N MET A 14 6.14 -52.79 25.63
CA MET A 14 4.76 -52.66 25.16
C MET A 14 3.85 -52.66 26.38
N ASP A 15 2.73 -51.94 26.32
CA ASP A 15 1.41 -52.48 26.69
C ASP A 15 0.32 -51.46 26.32
N ALA A 16 -0.63 -51.93 25.51
CA ALA A 16 -1.90 -51.30 25.19
C ALA A 16 -2.95 -51.72 26.22
N PRO A 17 -4.01 -50.90 26.39
CA PRO A 17 -5.37 -51.37 26.08
C PRO A 17 -6.14 -50.31 25.24
N THR A 18 -6.76 -50.61 24.09
CA THR A 18 -8.10 -51.23 23.89
C THR A 18 -9.16 -50.45 24.71
N SER A 19 -10.19 -49.74 24.24
CA SER A 19 -10.96 -49.53 22.99
C SER A 19 -12.01 -48.40 23.28
N PRO A 20 -13.02 -48.09 22.45
CA PRO A 20 -13.15 -48.02 20.98
C PRO A 20 -13.65 -46.63 20.50
N ALA A 21 -13.49 -46.35 19.21
CA ALA A 21 -14.14 -45.23 18.53
C ALA A 21 -15.66 -45.51 18.34
N PRO A 22 -16.54 -44.50 18.35
CA PRO A 22 -17.95 -44.71 18.03
C PRO A 22 -18.13 -44.90 16.53
N ASP A 23 -18.65 -46.07 16.15
CA ASP A 23 -19.28 -46.33 14.86
C ASP A 23 -20.55 -45.47 14.75
N MET A 24 -20.61 -44.60 13.75
CA MET A 24 -21.85 -43.98 13.27
C MET A 24 -22.08 -44.53 11.86
N ASP A 25 -22.73 -45.69 11.80
CA ASP A 25 -23.46 -46.16 10.64
C ASP A 25 -24.76 -45.35 10.55
N GLU A 26 -24.86 -44.43 9.59
CA GLU A 26 -26.14 -44.10 8.99
C GLU A 26 -26.01 -44.17 7.46
N PRO A 27 -26.90 -44.93 6.79
CA PRO A 27 -26.85 -45.14 5.36
C PRO A 27 -27.26 -43.87 4.60
N PHE A 28 -26.60 -43.59 3.49
CA PHE A 28 -27.07 -42.63 2.50
C PHE A 28 -28.43 -43.08 1.97
N GLU A 29 -29.49 -42.43 2.45
CA GLU A 29 -30.82 -42.54 1.88
C GLU A 29 -30.94 -41.67 0.61
N ASP A 30 -31.59 -42.28 -0.36
CA ASP A 30 -31.87 -41.88 -1.73
C ASP A 30 -32.86 -40.70 -1.74
N GLU A 31 -32.43 -39.48 -2.10
CA GLU A 31 -33.37 -38.37 -2.37
C GLU A 31 -33.89 -38.45 -3.80
N GLY A 32 -34.82 -39.38 -3.99
CA GLY A 32 -35.91 -39.23 -4.95
C GLY A 32 -37.17 -38.77 -4.21
N LEU A 33 -37.93 -37.88 -4.88
CA LEU A 33 -39.38 -37.70 -4.71
C LEU A 33 -39.87 -36.67 -3.68
N LEU A 34 -39.86 -35.38 -4.05
CA LEU A 34 -40.89 -34.44 -3.61
C LEU A 34 -41.25 -33.46 -4.73
N GLY A 35 -42.40 -33.71 -5.35
CA GLY A 35 -43.05 -32.78 -6.25
C GLY A 35 -44.36 -33.36 -6.73
N ASP A 36 -45.46 -33.10 -6.00
CA ASP A 36 -46.66 -32.57 -6.64
C ASP A 36 -47.71 -32.02 -5.64
N GLU A 37 -48.44 -31.04 -6.15
CA GLU A 37 -49.77 -30.53 -5.77
C GLU A 37 -49.93 -29.63 -4.53
N ARG A 38 -50.02 -28.31 -4.77
CA ARG A 38 -51.33 -27.70 -5.10
C ARG A 38 -51.26 -26.22 -5.53
N SER A 39 -51.97 -25.98 -6.64
CA SER A 39 -52.76 -24.79 -6.99
C SER A 39 -52.04 -23.45 -7.17
N GLN A 40 -51.55 -23.24 -8.39
CA GLN A 40 -51.39 -21.92 -8.99
C GLN A 40 -52.67 -21.62 -9.78
N GLY A 41 -53.35 -20.53 -9.42
CA GLY A 41 -54.46 -19.95 -10.17
C GLY A 41 -54.13 -18.49 -10.47
N ASP A 42 -53.87 -18.22 -11.74
CA ASP A 42 -54.12 -17.02 -12.54
C ASP A 42 -53.78 -15.62 -11.98
N ILE A 43 -52.71 -15.04 -12.53
CA ILE A 43 -52.75 -13.66 -13.03
C ILE A 43 -52.24 -13.69 -14.48
N VAL A 44 -53.13 -13.25 -15.36
CA VAL A 44 -53.10 -13.20 -16.82
C VAL A 44 -51.96 -12.28 -17.31
N ASN A 45 -51.16 -12.75 -18.28
CA ASN A 45 -50.41 -11.88 -19.18
C ASN A 45 -50.94 -12.12 -20.60
N GLU A 46 -51.57 -11.10 -21.18
CA GLU A 46 -52.54 -11.19 -22.28
C GLU A 46 -51.89 -10.99 -23.67
N GLU A 47 -50.59 -11.28 -23.84
CA GLU A 47 -49.83 -10.91 -25.05
C GLU A 47 -49.21 -12.08 -25.85
N GLU A 48 -49.45 -13.35 -25.49
CA GLU A 48 -48.90 -14.51 -26.23
C GLU A 48 -49.96 -15.33 -27.00
N ALA A 49 -51.01 -14.67 -27.53
CA ALA A 49 -52.06 -15.35 -28.28
C ALA A 49 -51.89 -15.31 -29.82
N ASP A 50 -50.97 -14.50 -30.35
CA ASP A 50 -50.76 -14.32 -31.81
C ASP A 50 -49.34 -14.77 -32.28
N GLY A 51 -48.69 -15.65 -31.53
CA GLY A 51 -47.42 -16.25 -31.94
C GLY A 51 -47.64 -17.49 -32.80
N GLU A 52 -47.13 -17.49 -34.03
CA GLU A 52 -47.03 -18.71 -34.83
C GLU A 52 -45.99 -19.65 -34.19
N GLU A 53 -46.37 -20.91 -33.97
CA GLU A 53 -45.55 -21.91 -33.27
C GLU A 53 -44.43 -22.42 -34.20
N LEU A 54 -43.30 -21.68 -34.21
CA LEU A 54 -42.17 -21.89 -35.13
C LEU A 54 -41.45 -23.25 -35.01
N PHE A 55 -41.65 -24.00 -33.92
CA PHE A 55 -40.92 -25.23 -33.61
C PHE A 55 -41.81 -26.36 -33.08
N GLY A 56 -43.05 -26.46 -33.57
CA GLY A 56 -43.99 -27.53 -33.24
C GLY A 56 -44.10 -28.62 -34.32
N ASP A 57 -44.91 -29.65 -34.03
CA ASP A 57 -45.19 -30.76 -34.96
C ASP A 57 -45.84 -30.31 -36.30
N ASN A 58 -46.36 -29.06 -36.35
CA ASN A 58 -46.94 -28.45 -37.55
C ASN A 58 -45.93 -27.69 -38.43
N MET A 59 -44.64 -27.65 -38.09
CA MET A 59 -43.58 -26.95 -38.84
C MET A 59 -43.53 -27.32 -40.32
N GLU A 60 -43.86 -28.58 -40.67
CA GLU A 60 -43.89 -29.04 -42.08
C GLU A 60 -45.04 -28.42 -42.91
N ALA A 61 -46.03 -27.79 -42.27
CA ALA A 61 -47.12 -27.12 -42.97
C ALA A 61 -46.70 -25.78 -43.58
N ASP A 62 -45.70 -25.11 -43.00
CA ASP A 62 -45.24 -23.77 -43.44
C ASP A 62 -44.39 -23.83 -44.72
N TYR A 63 -43.80 -24.99 -45.02
CA TYR A 63 -43.02 -25.23 -46.24
C TYR A 63 -43.87 -25.64 -47.45
N ARG A 64 -45.20 -25.56 -47.34
CA ARG A 64 -46.08 -25.89 -48.47
C ARG A 64 -46.06 -24.74 -49.49
N PRO A 65 -45.75 -25.02 -50.78
CA PRO A 65 -45.72 -23.99 -51.80
C PRO A 65 -47.09 -23.34 -51.95
N MET A 66 -47.13 -22.00 -51.93
CA MET A 66 -48.33 -21.19 -52.07
C MET A 66 -48.24 -20.44 -53.41
N PRO A 67 -48.81 -20.99 -54.51
CA PRO A 67 -48.60 -20.45 -55.85
C PRO A 67 -49.08 -19.01 -56.07
N ALA A 68 -49.90 -18.48 -55.16
CA ALA A 68 -50.41 -17.11 -55.20
C ALA A 68 -49.46 -16.08 -54.57
N LEU A 69 -48.63 -16.47 -53.59
CA LEU A 69 -47.63 -15.59 -52.96
C LEU A 69 -46.22 -15.84 -53.49
N ASP A 70 -45.94 -17.03 -54.03
CA ASP A 70 -44.63 -17.40 -54.61
C ASP A 70 -44.41 -16.83 -56.03
N ARG A 71 -45.15 -15.76 -56.39
CA ARG A 71 -44.95 -15.00 -57.62
C ARG A 71 -44.80 -13.53 -57.27
N TYR A 72 -43.66 -12.96 -57.64
CA TYR A 72 -43.46 -11.52 -57.52
C TYR A 72 -44.53 -10.75 -58.28
N ASP A 73 -45.09 -9.74 -57.63
CA ASP A 73 -46.01 -8.81 -58.28
C ASP A 73 -45.22 -7.97 -59.27
N ARG A 74 -45.53 -8.13 -60.56
CA ARG A 74 -44.85 -7.41 -61.64
C ARG A 74 -45.07 -5.90 -61.57
N ALA A 75 -46.10 -5.42 -60.87
CA ALA A 75 -46.32 -3.99 -60.67
C ALA A 75 -45.33 -3.37 -59.65
N LEU A 76 -44.68 -4.20 -58.84
CA LEU A 76 -43.69 -3.80 -57.82
C LEU A 76 -42.25 -4.17 -58.23
N MET A 77 -42.06 -4.76 -59.41
CA MET A 77 -40.75 -4.96 -60.01
C MET A 77 -40.32 -3.66 -60.70
N ASP A 78 -39.20 -3.11 -60.25
CA ASP A 78 -38.51 -2.01 -60.91
C ASP A 78 -37.64 -2.59 -62.03
N ASP A 79 -38.15 -2.54 -63.27
CA ASP A 79 -37.46 -3.04 -64.47
C ASP A 79 -36.56 -1.97 -65.12
N ASP A 80 -36.29 -0.84 -64.43
CA ASP A 80 -35.44 0.23 -64.96
C ASP A 80 -33.93 -0.07 -64.81
N ASP A 81 -33.19 0.04 -65.93
CA ASP A 81 -31.72 -0.06 -65.95
C ASP A 81 -31.10 1.26 -65.46
N TYR A 82 -30.58 1.28 -64.24
CA TYR A 82 -29.84 2.43 -63.70
C TYR A 82 -28.35 2.37 -64.06
N SER A 83 -27.82 3.48 -64.60
CA SER A 83 -26.38 3.63 -64.82
C SER A 83 -25.61 3.62 -63.50
N GLU A 84 -24.42 3.01 -63.48
CA GLU A 84 -23.53 3.04 -62.30
C GLU A 84 -23.28 4.49 -61.84
N MET A 85 -23.66 4.76 -60.60
CA MET A 85 -23.48 6.06 -59.97
C MET A 85 -21.98 6.32 -59.73
N SER A 86 -21.52 7.53 -60.04
CA SER A 86 -20.12 7.88 -59.80
C SER A 86 -19.78 7.77 -58.30
N GLN A 87 -18.53 7.44 -57.98
CA GLN A 87 -18.11 7.24 -56.59
C GLN A 87 -18.33 8.51 -55.72
N GLY A 88 -18.24 9.69 -56.33
CA GLY A 88 -18.53 10.96 -55.66
C GLY A 88 -20.01 11.17 -55.36
N ASP A 89 -20.88 10.81 -56.31
CA ASP A 89 -22.33 10.94 -56.15
C ASP A 89 -22.86 9.95 -55.10
N ARG A 90 -22.27 8.74 -55.05
CA ARG A 90 -22.58 7.74 -54.02
C ARG A 90 -22.22 8.23 -52.61
N ALA A 91 -21.03 8.80 -52.45
CA ALA A 91 -20.60 9.37 -51.17
C ALA A 91 -21.47 10.55 -50.72
N ALA A 92 -21.93 11.37 -51.66
CA ALA A 92 -22.85 12.47 -51.38
C ALA A 92 -24.23 11.96 -50.93
N ALA A 93 -24.75 10.90 -51.56
CA ALA A 93 -26.01 10.27 -51.18
C ALA A 93 -25.94 9.63 -49.78
N GLU A 94 -24.85 8.93 -49.45
CA GLU A 94 -24.60 8.37 -48.12
C GLU A 94 -24.50 9.45 -47.04
N ALA A 95 -23.78 10.54 -47.32
CA ALA A 95 -23.68 11.67 -46.40
C ALA A 95 -25.04 12.32 -46.13
N ALA A 96 -25.89 12.43 -47.16
CA ALA A 96 -27.25 12.95 -47.03
C ALA A 96 -28.17 12.03 -46.22
N MET A 97 -28.05 10.71 -46.38
CA MET A 97 -28.77 9.71 -45.59
C MET A 97 -28.33 9.75 -44.13
N ARG A 98 -27.02 9.71 -43.85
CA ARG A 98 -26.49 9.83 -42.47
C ARG A 98 -26.93 11.10 -41.76
N LYS A 99 -27.05 12.22 -42.49
CA LYS A 99 -27.52 13.47 -41.93
C LYS A 99 -29.01 13.41 -41.54
N ARG A 100 -29.84 12.73 -42.34
CA ARG A 100 -31.26 12.48 -42.00
C ARG A 100 -31.38 11.52 -40.83
N ASP A 101 -30.63 10.42 -40.83
CA ASP A 101 -30.70 9.40 -39.77
C ASP A 101 -30.23 9.98 -38.43
N ARG A 102 -29.15 10.78 -38.43
CA ARG A 102 -28.71 11.52 -37.25
C ARG A 102 -29.75 12.52 -36.76
N ALA A 103 -30.46 13.20 -37.67
CA ALA A 103 -31.53 14.13 -37.29
C ALA A 103 -32.78 13.40 -36.75
N ALA A 104 -33.01 12.17 -37.18
CA ALA A 104 -34.08 11.29 -36.69
C ALA A 104 -33.68 10.47 -35.45
N GLY A 105 -32.43 10.58 -34.97
CA GLY A 105 -31.92 9.82 -33.83
C GLY A 105 -31.74 8.32 -34.10
N ILE A 106 -31.78 7.89 -35.36
CA ILE A 106 -31.61 6.49 -35.76
C ILE A 106 -30.11 6.22 -35.92
N PHE A 107 -29.56 5.39 -35.04
CA PHE A 107 -28.17 4.93 -35.11
C PHE A 107 -28.15 3.54 -35.76
N ARG A 108 -27.64 3.44 -36.99
CA ARG A 108 -27.35 2.14 -37.62
C ARG A 108 -25.87 1.84 -37.39
N ASP A 109 -25.60 0.88 -36.52
CA ASP A 109 -24.26 0.34 -36.28
C ASP A 109 -24.04 -0.82 -37.27
N ASP A 110 -23.44 -0.55 -38.43
CA ASP A 110 -23.11 -1.55 -39.46
C ASP A 110 -21.92 -2.44 -39.06
N ARG A 111 -21.83 -2.79 -37.77
CA ARG A 111 -20.71 -3.56 -37.22
C ARG A 111 -20.99 -5.05 -37.08
N ASP A 112 -22.24 -5.47 -37.25
CA ASP A 112 -22.70 -6.82 -36.87
C ASP A 112 -23.11 -7.72 -38.04
N LEU A 113 -22.77 -7.35 -39.29
CA LEU A 113 -23.04 -8.17 -40.47
C LEU A 113 -21.84 -8.20 -41.42
N LEU A 114 -20.77 -8.90 -41.07
CA LEU A 114 -19.76 -9.33 -42.05
C LEU A 114 -19.30 -10.77 -41.78
N TYR A 115 -19.67 -11.65 -42.71
CA TYR A 115 -18.95 -12.89 -42.98
C TYR A 115 -17.57 -12.56 -43.56
N GLU A 116 -16.59 -13.39 -43.21
CA GLU A 116 -15.16 -13.29 -43.52
C GLU A 116 -14.83 -12.84 -44.97
N GLU A 117 -14.15 -11.70 -45.12
CA GLU A 117 -13.38 -11.39 -46.32
C GLU A 117 -12.10 -10.59 -45.97
N SER A 118 -10.97 -11.30 -45.92
CA SER A 118 -9.59 -10.87 -46.23
C SER A 118 -8.98 -9.63 -45.53
N ASP A 119 -8.09 -9.90 -44.55
CA ASP A 119 -7.21 -9.01 -43.75
C ASP A 119 -6.16 -8.15 -44.53
N GLU A 120 -6.49 -7.51 -45.65
CA GLU A 120 -5.50 -6.70 -46.39
C GLU A 120 -5.65 -5.17 -46.22
N ASP A 121 -6.84 -4.62 -46.01
CA ASP A 121 -7.06 -3.16 -46.00
C ASP A 121 -6.79 -2.46 -44.66
N ASP A 122 -6.92 -3.16 -43.52
CA ASP A 122 -6.62 -2.56 -42.20
C ASP A 122 -5.12 -2.30 -41.98
N THR A 123 -4.27 -3.05 -42.70
CA THR A 123 -2.81 -2.89 -42.60
C THR A 123 -2.30 -1.62 -43.28
N GLN A 124 -2.97 -1.14 -44.33
CA GLN A 124 -2.56 0.07 -45.05
C GLN A 124 -2.92 1.35 -44.29
N THR A 125 -4.11 1.39 -43.69
CA THR A 125 -4.57 2.56 -42.91
C THR A 125 -3.74 2.73 -41.63
N GLN A 126 -3.37 1.63 -40.98
CA GLN A 126 -2.43 1.65 -39.85
C GLN A 126 -1.00 2.04 -40.26
N LYS A 127 -0.50 1.53 -41.40
CA LYS A 127 0.84 1.91 -41.91
C LYS A 127 0.91 3.38 -42.30
N ARG A 128 -0.15 3.93 -42.90
CA ARG A 128 -0.21 5.35 -43.29
C ARG A 128 -0.29 6.26 -42.08
N ARG A 129 -1.08 5.91 -41.06
CA ARG A 129 -1.10 6.62 -39.76
C ARG A 129 0.24 6.52 -39.02
N ARG A 130 0.90 5.35 -39.02
CA ARG A 130 2.24 5.19 -38.42
C ARG A 130 3.31 5.99 -39.16
N ALA A 131 3.24 6.05 -40.48
CA ALA A 131 4.17 6.83 -41.30
C ALA A 131 3.98 8.35 -41.10
N GLU A 132 2.74 8.83 -41.00
CA GLU A 132 2.46 10.24 -40.66
C GLU A 132 2.90 10.60 -39.24
N LYS A 133 2.77 9.67 -38.29
CA LYS A 133 3.18 9.86 -36.88
C LYS A 133 4.70 9.78 -36.70
N ALA A 134 5.40 8.98 -37.51
CA ALA A 134 6.86 8.93 -37.55
C ALA A 134 7.47 10.19 -38.19
N ALA A 135 6.75 10.83 -39.11
CA ALA A 135 7.18 12.08 -39.74
C ALA A 135 7.09 13.31 -38.81
N SER A 136 6.29 13.25 -37.73
CA SER A 136 6.13 14.38 -36.79
C SER A 136 7.15 14.44 -35.65
N GLY A 137 8.10 13.49 -35.55
CA GLY A 137 9.27 13.60 -34.65
C GLY A 137 8.98 13.79 -33.16
N MET A 138 7.79 13.41 -32.70
CA MET A 138 7.41 13.49 -31.28
C MET A 138 7.64 12.11 -30.67
N GLU A 139 8.71 11.99 -29.88
CA GLU A 139 9.10 10.79 -29.14
C GLU A 139 7.94 10.26 -28.28
N ASP A 140 7.92 8.94 -28.10
CA ASP A 140 6.90 8.12 -27.43
C ASP A 140 6.59 8.57 -25.99
N ALA A 141 5.84 9.65 -25.84
CA ALA A 141 4.92 9.81 -24.72
C ALA A 141 3.59 9.19 -25.17
N GLU A 142 3.37 7.94 -24.77
CA GLU A 142 2.06 7.30 -24.86
C GLU A 142 0.99 8.32 -24.45
N MET A 143 0.01 8.60 -25.32
CA MET A 143 -1.17 9.37 -24.92
C MET A 143 -1.89 8.56 -23.86
N ILE A 144 -1.53 8.78 -22.61
CA ILE A 144 -2.28 8.28 -21.47
C ILE A 144 -3.58 9.06 -21.49
N GLU A 145 -4.67 8.41 -21.90
CA GLU A 145 -6.00 8.93 -21.65
C GLU A 145 -6.08 9.23 -20.14
N SER A 146 -6.26 10.51 -19.80
CA SER A 146 -6.47 10.91 -18.42
C SER A 146 -7.72 10.22 -17.92
N ILE A 147 -7.55 9.20 -17.08
CA ILE A 147 -8.66 8.50 -16.46
C ILE A 147 -9.27 9.47 -15.45
N GLU A 148 -10.35 10.15 -15.84
CA GLU A 148 -11.03 11.11 -14.97
C GLU A 148 -11.60 10.42 -13.71
N ASN A 149 -12.07 9.18 -13.85
CA ASN A 149 -12.64 8.38 -12.78
C ASN A 149 -11.73 7.21 -12.39
N LEU A 150 -10.84 7.45 -11.43
CA LEU A 150 -9.98 6.43 -10.84
C LEU A 150 -10.77 5.41 -9.98
N GLU A 151 -12.04 5.72 -9.68
CA GLU A 151 -12.96 4.90 -8.88
C GLU A 151 -13.50 3.67 -9.63
N ASP A 152 -13.53 3.71 -10.96
CA ASP A 152 -13.95 2.57 -11.76
C ASP A 152 -12.76 1.63 -11.97
N THR A 153 -12.68 0.59 -11.14
CA THR A 153 -11.61 -0.42 -11.22
C THR A 153 -11.77 -1.36 -12.42
N ARG A 154 -12.80 -1.18 -13.27
CA ARG A 154 -13.08 -2.01 -14.46
C ARG A 154 -13.10 -3.52 -14.16
N GLY A 155 -13.47 -3.89 -12.93
CA GLY A 155 -13.49 -5.28 -12.45
C GLY A 155 -12.16 -5.87 -12.02
N HIS A 156 -11.06 -5.12 -12.06
CA HIS A 156 -9.75 -5.58 -11.57
C HIS A 156 -9.63 -5.47 -10.04
N SER A 157 -8.76 -6.28 -9.45
CA SER A 157 -8.38 -6.09 -8.05
C SER A 157 -7.65 -4.75 -7.89
N VAL A 158 -7.79 -4.11 -6.72
CA VAL A 158 -7.13 -2.82 -6.45
C VAL A 158 -5.62 -2.90 -6.68
N LYS A 159 -5.01 -4.04 -6.35
CA LYS A 159 -3.56 -4.28 -6.52
C LYS A 159 -3.14 -4.28 -7.99
N GLU A 160 -3.90 -4.97 -8.85
CA GLU A 160 -3.62 -5.01 -10.29
C GLU A 160 -3.93 -3.67 -10.95
N TRP A 161 -5.03 -3.03 -10.55
CA TRP A 161 -5.44 -1.73 -11.07
C TRP A 161 -4.37 -0.66 -10.88
N VAL A 162 -3.79 -0.56 -9.67
CA VAL A 162 -2.73 0.41 -9.35
C VAL A 162 -1.43 0.14 -10.12
N MET A 163 -1.18 -1.10 -10.55
CA MET A 163 0.01 -1.43 -11.36
C MET A 163 -0.14 -1.06 -12.84
N MET A 164 -1.37 -0.92 -13.34
CA MET A 164 -1.61 -0.55 -14.73
C MET A 164 -1.08 0.86 -15.01
N LEU A 165 -0.50 1.07 -16.20
CA LEU A 165 0.23 2.31 -16.51
C LEU A 165 -0.63 3.57 -16.44
N GLY A 166 -1.88 3.50 -16.90
CA GLY A 166 -2.84 4.61 -16.85
C GLY A 166 -3.13 5.05 -15.40
N PRO A 167 -3.72 4.18 -14.55
CA PRO A 167 -3.98 4.49 -13.15
C PRO A 167 -2.71 4.87 -12.37
N LYS A 168 -1.59 4.17 -12.59
CA LYS A 168 -0.30 4.47 -11.94
C LYS A 168 0.14 5.92 -12.19
N THR A 169 0.02 6.39 -13.43
CA THR A 169 0.42 7.76 -13.80
C THR A 169 -0.54 8.80 -13.25
N GLU A 170 -1.85 8.51 -13.25
CA GLU A 170 -2.86 9.38 -12.66
C GLU A 170 -2.68 9.52 -11.14
N ILE A 171 -2.43 8.40 -10.44
CA ILE A 171 -2.10 8.37 -9.01
C ILE A 171 -0.87 9.25 -8.73
N ALA A 172 0.18 9.11 -9.55
CA ALA A 172 1.39 9.92 -9.41
C ALA A 172 1.11 11.43 -9.58
N ASN A 173 0.31 11.79 -10.58
CA ASN A 173 -0.10 13.17 -10.83
C ASN A 173 -0.93 13.75 -9.67
N ARG A 174 -1.86 12.96 -9.11
CA ARG A 174 -2.66 13.37 -7.96
C ARG A 174 -1.80 13.56 -6.71
N PHE A 175 -0.85 12.67 -6.42
CA PHE A 175 0.10 12.87 -5.32
C PHE A 175 0.96 14.12 -5.51
N LYS A 176 1.41 14.38 -6.75
CA LYS A 176 2.18 15.59 -7.08
C LYS A 176 1.37 16.86 -6.88
N ASN A 177 0.10 16.84 -7.27
CA ASN A 177 -0.84 17.94 -7.05
C ASN A 177 -1.13 18.11 -5.56
N PHE A 178 -1.33 17.03 -4.81
CA PHE A 178 -1.54 17.06 -3.36
C PHE A 178 -0.38 17.73 -2.63
N LEU A 179 0.87 17.31 -2.89
CA LEU A 179 2.05 17.89 -2.25
C LEU A 179 2.28 19.38 -2.59
N ARG A 180 1.80 19.84 -3.76
CA ARG A 180 1.96 21.24 -4.21
C ARG A 180 0.83 22.16 -3.79
N THR A 181 -0.41 21.66 -3.79
CA THR A 181 -1.63 22.47 -3.65
C THR A 181 -2.19 22.47 -2.23
N TYR A 182 -1.76 21.52 -1.38
CA TYR A 182 -2.24 21.47 -0.01
C TYR A 182 -1.73 22.67 0.78
N ALA A 183 -2.68 23.54 1.13
CA ALA A 183 -2.49 24.64 2.05
C ALA A 183 -3.34 24.38 3.29
N ASP A 184 -2.75 24.58 4.47
CA ASP A 184 -3.48 24.53 5.74
C ASP A 184 -4.52 25.67 5.80
N SER A 185 -5.41 25.62 6.78
CA SER A 185 -6.39 26.65 7.18
C SER A 185 -5.84 28.08 7.23
N LYS A 186 -4.52 28.26 7.32
CA LYS A 186 -3.79 29.54 7.36
C LYS A 186 -3.12 29.93 6.04
N GLY A 187 -3.28 29.13 4.98
CA GLY A 187 -2.71 29.40 3.66
C GLY A 187 -1.23 29.00 3.49
N HIS A 188 -0.60 28.39 4.50
CA HIS A 188 0.77 27.89 4.41
C HIS A 188 0.81 26.48 3.77
N CYS A 189 1.78 26.26 2.89
CA CYS A 189 2.00 24.97 2.23
C CYS A 189 2.82 24.04 3.12
N LEU A 190 2.14 23.32 4.03
CA LEU A 190 2.76 22.46 5.04
C LEU A 190 3.81 21.50 4.49
N TYR A 191 3.50 20.78 3.40
CA TYR A 191 4.40 19.77 2.85
C TYR A 191 5.63 20.37 2.17
N LYS A 192 5.52 21.59 1.62
CA LYS A 192 6.68 22.29 1.04
C LYS A 192 7.69 22.68 2.12
N GLU A 193 7.20 23.15 3.27
CA GLU A 193 8.03 23.48 4.43
C GLU A 193 8.62 22.22 5.07
N ARG A 194 7.84 21.15 5.22
CA ARG A 194 8.34 19.85 5.71
C ARG A 194 9.45 19.28 4.84
N ILE A 195 9.28 19.32 3.52
CA ILE A 195 10.31 18.86 2.58
C ILE A 195 11.56 19.72 2.67
N ARG A 196 11.42 21.04 2.85
CA ARG A 196 12.56 21.92 3.07
C ARG A 196 13.31 21.59 4.36
N HIS A 197 12.59 21.44 5.47
CA HIS A 197 13.17 21.07 6.76
C HIS A 197 13.89 19.70 6.71
N MET A 198 13.29 18.74 5.99
CA MET A 198 13.89 17.44 5.71
C MET A 198 15.23 17.60 4.97
N CYS A 199 15.26 18.42 3.92
CA CYS A 199 16.48 18.67 3.15
C CYS A 199 17.55 19.39 3.98
N GLU A 200 17.17 20.37 4.80
CA GLU A 200 18.08 21.09 5.71
C GLU A 200 18.69 20.17 6.78
N SER A 201 17.91 19.19 7.24
CA SER A 201 18.34 18.17 8.21
C SER A 201 19.03 16.96 7.59
N ASN A 202 19.19 16.92 6.26
CA ASN A 202 19.71 15.77 5.50
C ASN A 202 18.98 14.43 5.79
N GLN A 203 17.68 14.48 6.07
CA GLN A 203 16.87 13.29 6.32
C GLN A 203 16.30 12.75 4.99
N SER A 204 16.20 11.43 4.83
CA SER A 204 15.63 10.79 3.64
C SER A 204 14.14 10.47 3.76
N SER A 205 13.47 10.91 4.83
CA SER A 205 12.06 10.61 5.06
C SER A 205 11.31 11.80 5.61
N PHE A 206 10.05 11.92 5.22
CA PHE A 206 9.12 12.91 5.77
C PHE A 206 7.76 12.28 6.02
N VAL A 207 7.00 12.92 6.91
CA VAL A 207 5.73 12.39 7.43
C VAL A 207 4.53 13.06 6.76
N VAL A 208 3.60 12.21 6.33
CA VAL A 208 2.30 12.57 5.74
C VAL A 208 1.18 12.06 6.64
N GLU A 209 0.35 12.98 7.09
CA GLU A 209 -0.85 12.70 7.88
C GLU A 209 -1.96 12.12 7.01
N PHE A 210 -2.46 10.95 7.40
CA PHE A 210 -3.57 10.30 6.70
C PHE A 210 -4.87 11.12 6.68
N PRO A 211 -5.30 11.81 7.77
CA PRO A 211 -6.51 12.62 7.74
C PRO A 211 -6.46 13.74 6.68
N VAL A 212 -5.27 14.32 6.49
CA VAL A 212 -5.03 15.35 5.49
C VAL A 212 -5.20 14.79 4.08
N LEU A 213 -4.60 13.62 3.82
CA LEU A 213 -4.77 12.93 2.54
C LEU A 213 -6.24 12.61 2.27
N ALA A 214 -6.96 12.08 3.26
CA ALA A 214 -8.38 11.73 3.15
C ALA A 214 -9.29 12.94 2.87
N SER A 215 -8.94 14.12 3.41
CA SER A 215 -9.72 15.35 3.18
C SER A 215 -9.62 15.90 1.75
N LYS A 216 -8.48 15.67 1.07
CA LYS A 216 -8.22 16.16 -0.28
C LYS A 216 -8.54 15.13 -1.35
N GLU A 217 -8.06 13.90 -1.16
CA GLU A 217 -8.16 12.80 -2.12
C GLU A 217 -8.66 11.55 -1.40
N HIS A 218 -9.98 11.39 -1.31
CA HIS A 218 -10.61 10.24 -0.64
C HIS A 218 -10.29 8.92 -1.36
N VAL A 219 -10.15 8.95 -2.69
CA VAL A 219 -9.85 7.76 -3.51
C VAL A 219 -8.48 7.17 -3.16
N LEU A 220 -7.45 8.02 -3.02
CA LEU A 220 -6.10 7.58 -2.65
C LEU A 220 -6.07 7.06 -1.21
N ALA A 221 -6.84 7.69 -0.31
CA ALA A 221 -6.99 7.23 1.06
C ALA A 221 -7.67 5.86 1.16
N TYR A 222 -8.54 5.50 0.21
CA TYR A 222 -9.14 4.17 0.11
C TYR A 222 -8.16 3.12 -0.44
N PHE A 223 -7.38 3.44 -1.47
CA PHE A 223 -6.42 2.49 -2.04
C PHE A 223 -5.20 2.21 -1.15
N LEU A 224 -4.82 3.18 -0.31
CA LEU A 224 -3.61 3.08 0.50
C LEU A 224 -3.62 1.92 1.52
N PRO A 225 -4.70 1.64 2.28
CA PRO A 225 -4.76 0.48 3.16
C PRO A 225 -4.82 -0.86 2.43
N GLU A 226 -5.44 -0.91 1.24
CA GLU A 226 -5.70 -2.14 0.48
C GLU A 226 -4.47 -2.62 -0.33
N ALA A 227 -3.74 -1.67 -0.93
CA ALA A 227 -2.56 -1.93 -1.75
C ALA A 227 -1.37 -1.03 -1.35
N PRO A 228 -0.86 -1.14 -0.11
CA PRO A 228 0.14 -0.20 0.41
C PRO A 228 1.49 -0.29 -0.30
N PHE A 229 1.92 -1.48 -0.75
CA PHE A 229 3.23 -1.65 -1.40
C PHE A 229 3.34 -0.82 -2.68
N GLN A 230 2.35 -0.96 -3.56
CA GLN A 230 2.34 -0.29 -4.86
C GLN A 230 2.15 1.22 -4.68
N ILE A 231 1.24 1.63 -3.78
CA ILE A 231 0.96 3.03 -3.54
C ILE A 231 2.17 3.74 -2.92
N LEU A 232 2.84 3.13 -1.92
CA LEU A 232 4.03 3.71 -1.31
C LEU A 232 5.19 3.83 -2.31
N GLU A 233 5.39 2.85 -3.19
CA GLU A 233 6.41 2.92 -4.24
C GLU A 233 6.17 4.09 -5.23
N ILE A 234 4.91 4.28 -5.65
CA ILE A 234 4.53 5.42 -6.48
C ILE A 234 4.76 6.73 -5.71
N PHE A 235 4.41 6.76 -4.42
CA PHE A 235 4.53 7.95 -3.61
C PHE A 235 5.99 8.35 -3.37
N ASP A 236 6.87 7.38 -3.11
CA ASP A 236 8.32 7.58 -2.98
C ASP A 236 8.93 8.14 -4.28
N THR A 237 8.48 7.65 -5.44
CA THR A 237 8.90 8.16 -6.75
C THR A 237 8.49 9.62 -6.95
N VAL A 238 7.23 9.95 -6.67
CA VAL A 238 6.71 11.33 -6.78
C VAL A 238 7.41 12.27 -5.81
N ALA A 239 7.65 11.81 -4.58
CA ALA A 239 8.38 12.56 -3.57
C ALA A 239 9.80 12.87 -4.04
N LYS A 240 10.50 11.88 -4.59
CA LYS A 240 11.85 12.05 -5.15
C LYS A 240 11.88 13.07 -6.28
N GLU A 241 10.97 12.98 -7.25
CA GLU A 241 10.87 13.97 -8.33
C GLU A 241 10.67 15.40 -7.81
N LEU A 242 9.77 15.55 -6.83
CA LEU A 242 9.44 16.86 -6.27
C LEU A 242 10.62 17.45 -5.49
N VAL A 243 11.32 16.63 -4.70
CA VAL A 243 12.52 17.06 -3.99
C VAL A 243 13.61 17.48 -4.97
N LEU A 244 13.87 16.71 -6.03
CA LEU A 244 14.87 17.05 -7.04
C LEU A 244 14.51 18.30 -7.86
N THR A 245 13.21 18.56 -8.04
CA THR A 245 12.73 19.79 -8.69
C THR A 245 13.06 21.03 -7.85
N ILE A 246 12.93 20.93 -6.52
CA ILE A 246 13.21 22.06 -5.61
C ILE A 246 14.71 22.17 -5.31
N PHE A 247 15.38 21.03 -5.12
CA PHE A 247 16.79 20.91 -4.75
C PHE A 247 17.51 19.88 -5.66
N PRO A 248 18.00 20.30 -6.84
CA PRO A 248 18.68 19.41 -7.77
C PRO A 248 19.94 18.74 -7.19
N SER A 249 20.63 19.41 -6.27
CA SER A 249 21.85 18.90 -5.65
C SER A 249 21.63 17.78 -4.61
N TYR A 250 20.37 17.51 -4.23
CA TYR A 250 20.05 16.59 -3.15
C TYR A 250 20.34 15.11 -3.49
N GLU A 251 20.41 14.77 -4.79
CA GLU A 251 20.75 13.42 -5.28
C GLU A 251 22.09 12.89 -4.75
N ARG A 252 23.02 13.79 -4.38
CA ARG A 252 24.35 13.42 -3.84
C ARG A 252 24.31 12.97 -2.39
N VAL A 253 23.25 13.34 -1.64
CA VAL A 253 23.14 13.07 -0.21
C VAL A 253 22.47 11.73 0.01
N THR A 254 21.27 11.56 -0.55
CA THR A 254 20.52 10.30 -0.48
C THR A 254 19.87 9.99 -1.84
N GLY A 255 19.98 8.73 -2.26
CA GLY A 255 19.44 8.26 -3.55
C GLY A 255 17.95 7.90 -3.50
N GLU A 256 17.40 7.69 -2.30
CA GLU A 256 16.04 7.22 -2.06
C GLU A 256 15.37 8.10 -1.00
N ILE A 257 14.10 8.41 -1.22
CA ILE A 257 13.25 9.16 -0.29
C ILE A 257 12.04 8.30 0.04
N HIS A 258 11.71 8.18 1.32
CA HIS A 258 10.58 7.38 1.78
C HIS A 258 9.51 8.24 2.44
N VAL A 259 8.26 8.01 2.07
CA VAL A 259 7.12 8.67 2.69
C VAL A 259 6.58 7.87 3.86
N ARG A 260 6.46 8.53 5.01
CA ARG A 260 6.00 7.93 6.27
C ARG A 260 4.57 8.34 6.53
N ILE A 261 3.68 7.38 6.74
CA ILE A 261 2.26 7.68 6.99
C ILE A 261 2.01 7.74 8.50
N SER A 262 1.48 8.86 8.96
CA SER A 262 1.01 9.02 10.33
C SER A 262 -0.51 8.99 10.43
N GLU A 263 -1.00 8.67 11.63
CA GLU A 263 -2.39 8.85 12.03
C GLU A 263 -3.44 8.08 11.21
N LEU A 264 -3.22 6.78 10.98
CA LEU A 264 -4.32 5.92 10.52
C LEU A 264 -5.46 5.93 11.55
N PRO A 265 -6.73 6.12 11.13
CA PRO A 265 -7.86 6.25 12.05
C PRO A 265 -8.17 4.96 12.80
N LEU A 266 -7.88 3.82 12.18
CA LEU A 266 -8.08 2.51 12.79
C LEU A 266 -6.84 2.12 13.60
N ILE A 267 -7.01 1.88 14.89
CA ILE A 267 -5.98 1.33 15.78
C ILE A 267 -6.39 -0.10 16.11
N GLU A 268 -5.57 -1.05 15.72
CA GLU A 268 -5.79 -2.47 16.00
C GLU A 268 -4.94 -2.95 17.18
N GLU A 269 -5.37 -4.05 17.79
CA GLU A 269 -4.61 -4.73 18.84
C GLU A 269 -3.84 -5.90 18.23
N LEU A 270 -2.66 -6.24 18.77
CA LEU A 270 -1.84 -7.33 18.21
C LEU A 270 -2.58 -8.69 18.17
N ARG A 271 -3.52 -8.93 19.10
CA ARG A 271 -4.37 -10.13 19.12
C ARG A 271 -5.49 -10.14 18.09
N THR A 272 -5.92 -9.00 17.56
CA THR A 272 -7.01 -8.94 16.57
C THR A 272 -6.54 -9.29 15.16
N PHE A 273 -5.23 -9.32 14.92
CA PHE A 273 -4.67 -9.73 13.63
C PHE A 273 -5.08 -11.14 13.23
N ARG A 274 -5.62 -11.24 12.01
CA ARG A 274 -6.15 -12.44 11.35
C ARG A 274 -5.81 -12.37 9.86
N LYS A 275 -6.15 -13.43 9.13
CA LYS A 275 -5.96 -13.54 7.67
C LYS A 275 -6.51 -12.36 6.86
N LEU A 276 -7.54 -11.66 7.36
CA LEU A 276 -8.15 -10.52 6.68
C LEU A 276 -7.16 -9.37 6.47
N HIS A 277 -6.26 -9.15 7.43
CA HIS A 277 -5.32 -8.02 7.45
C HIS A 277 -4.07 -8.29 6.60
N LEU A 278 -4.02 -9.42 5.90
CA LEU A 278 -2.82 -9.86 5.19
C LEU A 278 -2.55 -8.99 3.97
N ASN A 279 -1.34 -8.45 3.89
CA ASN A 279 -0.88 -7.48 2.91
C ASN A 279 -1.62 -6.13 2.93
N GLN A 280 -2.25 -5.77 4.05
CA GLN A 280 -2.89 -4.48 4.26
C GLN A 280 -2.06 -3.59 5.21
N LEU A 281 -2.29 -2.27 5.14
CA LEU A 281 -1.68 -1.31 6.05
C LEU A 281 -2.43 -1.29 7.36
N VAL A 282 -1.73 -1.57 8.45
CA VAL A 282 -2.28 -1.65 9.80
C VAL A 282 -1.54 -0.69 10.73
N ARG A 283 -2.25 -0.17 11.73
CA ARG A 283 -1.67 0.62 12.81
C ARG A 283 -1.91 -0.09 14.13
N THR A 284 -0.84 -0.27 14.90
CA THR A 284 -0.91 -0.96 16.18
C THR A 284 -0.06 -0.31 17.25
N LEU A 285 -0.49 -0.52 18.49
CA LEU A 285 0.18 -0.05 19.69
C LEU A 285 0.78 -1.23 20.44
N GLY A 286 1.99 -1.07 20.96
CA GLY A 286 2.60 -2.07 21.82
C GLY A 286 3.85 -1.58 22.51
N VAL A 287 4.44 -2.46 23.31
CA VAL A 287 5.71 -2.23 24.01
C VAL A 287 6.79 -3.04 23.32
N VAL A 288 7.94 -2.43 23.06
CA VAL A 288 9.09 -3.14 22.51
C VAL A 288 9.73 -4.00 23.61
N THR A 289 9.85 -5.31 23.39
CA THR A 289 10.43 -6.22 24.38
C THR A 289 11.86 -6.61 24.05
N ALA A 290 12.13 -6.86 22.77
CA ALA A 290 13.45 -7.26 22.29
C ALA A 290 13.75 -6.57 20.97
N THR A 291 15.00 -6.18 20.79
CA THR A 291 15.53 -5.57 19.58
C THR A 291 16.81 -6.26 19.19
N THR A 292 17.01 -6.58 17.92
CA THR A 292 18.32 -6.95 17.41
C THR A 292 19.22 -5.72 17.29
N GLY A 293 20.54 -5.93 17.18
CA GLY A 293 21.42 -4.88 16.69
C GLY A 293 21.07 -4.50 15.25
N VAL A 294 21.58 -3.35 14.80
CA VAL A 294 21.45 -2.91 13.41
C VAL A 294 22.39 -3.74 12.55
N LEU A 295 21.83 -4.44 11.56
CA LEU A 295 22.56 -5.31 10.64
C LEU A 295 22.41 -4.77 9.21
N PRO A 296 23.45 -4.81 8.36
CA PRO A 296 23.30 -4.50 6.95
C PRO A 296 22.63 -5.67 6.22
N GLN A 297 21.55 -5.38 5.50
CA GLN A 297 20.87 -6.29 4.58
C GLN A 297 21.17 -5.88 3.13
N LEU A 298 21.31 -6.84 2.23
CA LEU A 298 21.46 -6.56 0.81
C LEU A 298 20.14 -6.01 0.23
N SER A 299 20.21 -4.90 -0.52
CA SER A 299 19.06 -4.35 -1.25
C SER A 299 19.14 -4.66 -2.74
N VAL A 300 20.27 -4.30 -3.36
CA VAL A 300 20.61 -4.61 -4.75
C VAL A 300 21.85 -5.48 -4.78
N ILE A 301 21.68 -6.70 -5.25
CA ILE A 301 22.75 -7.67 -5.36
C ILE A 301 23.28 -7.71 -6.78
N LYS A 302 24.61 -7.68 -6.89
CA LYS A 302 25.33 -8.06 -8.09
C LYS A 302 26.17 -9.29 -7.80
N TYR A 303 26.29 -10.16 -8.79
CA TYR A 303 27.03 -11.39 -8.68
C TYR A 303 28.16 -11.44 -9.71
N ASP A 304 29.32 -11.96 -9.34
CA ASP A 304 30.40 -12.21 -10.28
C ASP A 304 30.39 -13.67 -10.71
N CYS A 305 30.41 -13.90 -12.02
CA CYS A 305 30.55 -15.24 -12.57
C CYS A 305 31.99 -15.74 -12.41
N THR A 306 32.19 -16.83 -11.66
CA THR A 306 33.52 -17.41 -11.42
C THR A 306 34.21 -17.95 -12.67
N LYS A 307 33.46 -18.28 -13.73
CA LYS A 307 34.03 -18.83 -14.98
C LYS A 307 34.54 -17.78 -15.96
N CYS A 308 33.88 -16.62 -16.03
CA CYS A 308 34.18 -15.59 -17.04
C CYS A 308 34.48 -14.21 -16.45
N GLY A 309 34.32 -14.01 -15.13
CA GLY A 309 34.54 -12.72 -14.47
C GLY A 309 33.49 -11.65 -14.79
N TYR A 310 32.42 -12.00 -15.51
CA TYR A 310 31.34 -11.07 -15.84
C TYR A 310 30.46 -10.78 -14.61
N VAL A 311 30.13 -9.50 -14.42
CA VAL A 311 29.24 -9.02 -13.36
C VAL A 311 27.79 -9.14 -13.81
N LEU A 312 27.02 -9.94 -13.10
CA LEU A 312 25.60 -10.21 -13.28
C LEU A 312 24.77 -9.29 -12.38
N GLY A 313 23.63 -8.85 -12.89
CA GLY A 313 22.68 -8.02 -12.16
C GLY A 313 22.47 -6.66 -12.83
N PRO A 314 21.73 -5.75 -12.19
CA PRO A 314 21.31 -5.77 -10.78
C PRO A 314 20.12 -6.69 -10.48
N PHE A 315 20.15 -7.41 -9.36
CA PHE A 315 19.01 -8.14 -8.81
C PHE A 315 18.50 -7.45 -7.55
N VAL A 316 17.22 -7.10 -7.51
CA VAL A 316 16.59 -6.55 -6.30
C VAL A 316 16.20 -7.69 -5.37
N GLN A 317 16.62 -7.62 -4.11
CA GLN A 317 16.28 -8.64 -3.12
C GLN A 317 15.00 -8.26 -2.37
N SER A 318 13.95 -9.05 -2.58
CA SER A 318 12.76 -9.01 -1.72
C SER A 318 13.09 -9.63 -0.36
N GLN A 319 12.50 -9.11 0.72
CA GLN A 319 12.78 -9.56 2.10
C GLN A 319 12.55 -11.07 2.32
N ASN A 320 11.70 -11.67 1.50
CA ASN A 320 11.19 -13.03 1.71
C ASN A 320 11.83 -14.07 0.78
N SER A 321 12.60 -13.68 -0.23
CA SER A 321 13.18 -14.62 -1.20
C SER A 321 14.58 -14.21 -1.63
N GLU A 322 15.51 -15.16 -1.55
CA GLU A 322 16.84 -15.01 -2.13
C GLU A 322 16.76 -15.18 -3.65
N VAL A 323 17.03 -14.10 -4.39
CA VAL A 323 17.06 -14.13 -5.86
C VAL A 323 18.43 -14.61 -6.30
N LYS A 324 18.50 -15.84 -6.82
CA LYS A 324 19.74 -16.40 -7.39
C LYS A 324 19.73 -16.22 -8.91
N PRO A 325 20.87 -15.85 -9.53
CA PRO A 325 20.96 -15.78 -10.98
C PRO A 325 20.74 -17.18 -11.57
N GLY A 326 20.00 -17.27 -12.68
CA GLY A 326 19.81 -18.53 -13.39
C GLY A 326 21.04 -18.91 -14.23
N SER A 327 21.33 -18.11 -15.26
CA SER A 327 22.44 -18.34 -16.20
C SER A 327 23.22 -17.06 -16.45
N CYS A 328 24.53 -17.18 -16.66
CA CYS A 328 25.34 -16.05 -17.08
C CYS A 328 25.09 -15.70 -18.56
N PRO A 329 24.80 -14.43 -18.92
CA PRO A 329 24.62 -14.03 -20.31
C PRO A 329 25.82 -14.31 -21.22
N GLU A 330 27.04 -14.16 -20.69
CA GLU A 330 28.28 -14.22 -21.48
C GLU A 330 28.73 -15.67 -21.75
N CYS A 331 28.76 -16.52 -20.71
CA CYS A 331 29.29 -17.87 -20.82
C CYS A 331 28.23 -18.97 -20.77
N GLN A 332 26.94 -18.58 -20.69
CA GLN A 332 25.76 -19.47 -20.60
C GLN A 332 25.87 -20.55 -19.52
N SER A 333 26.78 -20.36 -18.56
CA SER A 333 26.97 -21.31 -17.48
C SER A 333 26.04 -20.95 -16.33
N ALA A 334 25.36 -21.96 -15.80
CA ALA A 334 24.67 -21.90 -14.51
C ALA A 334 25.67 -22.01 -13.33
N GLY A 335 26.95 -21.69 -13.57
CA GLY A 335 28.06 -21.93 -12.66
C GLY A 335 27.95 -21.16 -11.34
N PRO A 336 28.80 -21.47 -10.35
CA PRO A 336 28.71 -20.83 -9.04
C PRO A 336 28.97 -19.33 -9.17
N PHE A 337 28.00 -18.55 -8.71
CA PHE A 337 28.04 -17.10 -8.67
C PHE A 337 28.50 -16.65 -7.28
N MET A 338 29.46 -15.73 -7.21
CA MET A 338 29.87 -15.11 -5.93
C MET A 338 29.31 -13.70 -5.83
N ILE A 339 29.01 -13.24 -4.62
CA ILE A 339 28.46 -11.89 -4.41
C ILE A 339 29.58 -10.86 -4.58
N ASN A 340 29.34 -9.84 -5.41
CA ASN A 340 30.27 -8.74 -5.60
C ASN A 340 30.12 -7.71 -4.46
N MET A 341 31.04 -7.71 -3.51
CA MET A 341 30.94 -6.85 -2.32
C MET A 341 31.08 -5.34 -2.62
N GLU A 342 31.69 -4.96 -3.74
CA GLU A 342 31.99 -3.56 -4.07
C GLU A 342 30.81 -2.84 -4.72
N GLN A 343 30.06 -3.55 -5.57
CA GLN A 343 28.97 -2.97 -6.35
C GLN A 343 27.56 -3.30 -5.81
N THR A 344 27.47 -4.14 -4.77
CA THR A 344 26.21 -4.40 -4.06
C THR A 344 25.83 -3.23 -3.17
N ILE A 345 24.53 -2.89 -3.16
CA ILE A 345 23.99 -1.87 -2.27
C ILE A 345 23.44 -2.56 -1.02
N TYR A 346 23.78 -2.00 0.15
CA TYR A 346 23.29 -2.44 1.45
C TYR A 346 22.29 -1.43 2.00
N ARG A 347 21.33 -1.92 2.78
CA ARG A 347 20.40 -1.13 3.59
C ARG A 347 20.44 -1.58 5.04
N ASN A 348 20.13 -0.68 5.97
CA ASN A 348 20.04 -1.05 7.37
C ASN A 348 18.79 -1.90 7.62
N TYR A 349 18.93 -2.93 8.46
CA TYR A 349 17.89 -3.84 8.87
C TYR A 349 17.94 -4.01 10.38
N GLN A 350 16.77 -3.94 11.02
CA GLN A 350 16.62 -4.22 12.44
C GLN A 350 15.31 -4.97 12.67
N LYS A 351 15.37 -6.04 13.47
CA LYS A 351 14.19 -6.79 13.89
C LYS A 351 13.83 -6.41 15.33
N VAL A 352 12.56 -6.11 15.55
CA VAL A 352 12.01 -5.67 16.82
C VAL A 352 10.79 -6.51 17.16
N THR A 353 10.73 -7.06 18.37
CA THR A 353 9.55 -7.78 18.85
C THR A 353 8.69 -6.83 19.67
N ILE A 354 7.45 -6.65 19.22
CA ILE A 354 6.44 -5.80 19.84
C ILE A 354 5.47 -6.70 20.60
N GLN A 355 5.16 -6.34 21.83
CA GLN A 355 4.20 -7.03 22.70
C GLN A 355 3.01 -6.12 23.01
N GLU A 356 1.85 -6.71 23.27
CA GLU A 356 0.68 -5.98 23.77
C GLU A 356 1.01 -5.19 25.05
N SER A 357 0.51 -3.96 25.14
CA SER A 357 0.64 -3.14 26.35
C SER A 357 -0.06 -3.80 27.54
N PRO A 358 0.60 -3.92 28.70
CA PRO A 358 0.06 -4.66 29.85
C PRO A 358 -1.29 -4.15 30.34
N GLY A 359 -1.57 -2.84 30.19
CA GLY A 359 -2.83 -2.23 30.61
C GLY A 359 -4.05 -2.56 29.75
N ARG A 360 -3.88 -3.11 28.54
CA ARG A 360 -4.99 -3.46 27.62
C ARG A 360 -5.31 -4.95 27.59
N ILE A 361 -4.49 -5.78 28.23
CA ILE A 361 -4.63 -7.23 28.18
C ILE A 361 -5.82 -7.66 29.04
N PRO A 362 -6.72 -8.51 28.53
CA PRO A 362 -7.77 -9.11 29.34
C PRO A 362 -7.20 -9.90 30.52
N ALA A 363 -7.77 -9.72 31.71
CA ALA A 363 -7.29 -10.35 32.93
C ALA A 363 -7.16 -11.88 32.76
N GLY A 364 -6.03 -12.43 33.20
CA GLY A 364 -5.75 -13.87 33.16
C GLY A 364 -5.30 -14.44 31.81
N ARG A 365 -5.10 -13.60 30.78
CA ARG A 365 -4.55 -14.04 29.48
C ARG A 365 -3.09 -13.65 29.30
N ILE A 366 -2.37 -14.49 28.55
CA ILE A 366 -0.97 -14.25 28.19
C ILE A 366 -0.91 -13.20 27.07
N PRO A 367 -0.03 -12.17 27.19
CA PRO A 367 0.24 -11.21 26.12
C PRO A 367 0.65 -11.90 24.84
N ARG A 368 0.18 -11.40 23.69
CA ARG A 368 0.72 -11.80 22.39
C ARG A 368 1.84 -10.85 21.97
N SER A 369 2.80 -11.39 21.24
CA SER A 369 3.87 -10.64 20.60
C SER A 369 3.87 -10.88 19.10
N LYS A 370 4.38 -9.90 18.35
CA LYS A 370 4.60 -9.98 16.91
C LYS A 370 5.96 -9.37 16.58
N ASP A 371 6.59 -9.93 15.57
CA ASP A 371 7.84 -9.39 15.05
C ASP A 371 7.57 -8.29 14.05
N CYS A 372 8.37 -7.23 14.15
CA CYS A 372 8.33 -6.05 13.32
C CYS A 372 9.72 -5.80 12.73
N ILE A 373 9.78 -5.57 11.42
CA ILE A 373 11.01 -5.27 10.70
C ILE A 373 11.08 -3.76 10.47
N LEU A 374 12.19 -3.17 10.88
CA LEU A 374 12.55 -1.77 10.64
C LEU A 374 13.63 -1.73 9.56
N LEU A 375 13.50 -0.77 8.65
CA LEU A 375 14.43 -0.59 7.54
C LEU A 375 15.00 0.83 7.55
N SER A 376 16.23 0.94 7.04
CA SER A 376 16.89 2.21 6.71
C SER A 376 16.93 3.22 7.87
N ASP A 377 16.11 4.26 7.83
CA ASP A 377 16.01 5.41 8.76
C ASP A 377 15.22 5.10 10.04
N LEU A 378 14.47 4.00 10.08
CA LEU A 378 13.69 3.59 11.25
C LEU A 378 14.52 2.81 12.28
N CYS A 379 15.72 2.37 11.89
CA CYS A 379 16.62 1.64 12.78
C CYS A 379 17.08 2.53 13.94
N ASP A 380 17.25 1.91 15.12
CA ASP A 380 17.72 2.52 16.37
C ASP A 380 16.82 3.65 16.93
N ARG A 381 15.57 3.77 16.46
CA ARG A 381 14.60 4.74 17.00
C ARG A 381 13.91 4.29 18.28
N CYS A 382 13.77 2.98 18.48
CA CYS A 382 13.07 2.41 19.63
C CYS A 382 14.02 1.58 20.51
N LYS A 383 13.81 1.62 21.82
CA LYS A 383 14.55 0.83 22.80
C LYS A 383 13.64 -0.19 23.49
N PRO A 384 14.19 -1.30 23.99
CA PRO A 384 13.43 -2.22 24.83
C PRO A 384 12.82 -1.48 26.03
N GLY A 385 11.50 -1.62 26.20
CA GLY A 385 10.71 -0.94 27.23
C GLY A 385 9.88 0.24 26.72
N ASP A 386 10.16 0.75 25.52
CA ASP A 386 9.44 1.90 24.97
C ASP A 386 8.03 1.51 24.50
N GLU A 387 7.05 2.38 24.77
CA GLU A 387 5.72 2.31 24.15
C GLU A 387 5.75 2.91 22.75
N VAL A 388 5.43 2.09 21.75
CA VAL A 388 5.48 2.45 20.33
C VAL A 388 4.11 2.36 19.68
N ASP A 389 3.89 3.29 18.75
CA ASP A 389 2.81 3.28 17.78
C ASP A 389 3.42 3.02 16.40
N VAL A 390 3.08 1.87 15.83
CA VAL A 390 3.65 1.38 14.59
C VAL A 390 2.57 1.31 13.53
N THR A 391 2.79 2.03 12.44
CA THR A 391 2.06 1.87 11.18
C THR A 391 2.92 1.03 10.24
N GLY A 392 2.39 -0.09 9.77
CA GLY A 392 3.13 -1.03 8.96
C GLY A 392 2.25 -1.97 8.17
N ILE A 393 2.86 -2.71 7.26
CA ILE A 393 2.17 -3.67 6.41
C ILE A 393 2.27 -5.03 7.07
N TYR A 394 1.12 -5.69 7.28
CA TYR A 394 1.10 -7.04 7.85
C TYR A 394 1.37 -8.07 6.75
N THR A 395 2.54 -8.70 6.78
CA THR A 395 2.97 -9.66 5.77
C THR A 395 3.14 -11.06 6.36
N ASN A 396 3.15 -12.06 5.49
CA ASN A 396 3.53 -13.41 5.82
C ASN A 396 4.80 -13.83 5.08
N ASN A 397 5.54 -14.74 5.68
CA ASN A 397 6.64 -15.44 5.04
C ASN A 397 6.42 -16.95 5.17
N TYR A 398 6.83 -17.67 4.12
CA TYR A 398 6.87 -19.12 4.16
C TYR A 398 8.11 -19.57 4.91
N ASP A 399 7.91 -20.33 5.98
CA ASP A 399 9.00 -20.93 6.75
C ASP A 399 8.86 -22.45 6.68
N GLY A 400 9.82 -23.10 6.03
CA GLY A 400 9.84 -24.56 5.88
C GLY A 400 10.07 -25.30 7.21
N SER A 401 10.65 -24.63 8.21
CA SER A 401 10.88 -25.23 9.52
C SER A 401 9.58 -25.43 10.30
N LEU A 402 8.72 -24.41 10.34
CA LEU A 402 7.42 -24.45 11.01
C LEU A 402 6.49 -25.52 10.42
N ASN A 403 6.55 -25.74 9.11
CA ASN A 403 5.77 -26.78 8.44
C ASN A 403 6.14 -28.19 8.93
N THR A 404 7.43 -28.42 9.19
CA THR A 404 7.94 -29.71 9.67
C THR A 404 7.54 -29.99 11.13
N GLU A 405 7.50 -28.95 11.97
CA GLU A 405 7.13 -29.08 13.39
C GLU A 405 5.62 -29.22 13.61
N GLN A 406 4.81 -28.51 12.81
CA GLN A 406 3.36 -28.43 13.02
C GLN A 406 2.56 -29.43 12.17
N GLY A 407 3.16 -30.02 11.13
CA GLY A 407 2.49 -30.98 10.24
C GLY A 407 1.44 -30.36 9.30
N PHE A 408 1.31 -29.04 9.31
CA PHE A 408 0.45 -28.25 8.43
C PHE A 408 1.24 -27.05 7.89
N PRO A 409 0.94 -26.55 6.68
CA PRO A 409 1.62 -25.39 6.10
C PRO A 409 1.25 -24.13 6.90
N VAL A 410 2.08 -23.80 7.90
CA VAL A 410 1.96 -22.59 8.72
C VAL A 410 2.93 -21.53 8.20
N PHE A 411 2.40 -20.36 7.89
CA PHE A 411 3.20 -19.18 7.56
C PHE A 411 3.51 -18.39 8.81
N SER A 412 4.75 -17.90 8.93
CA SER A 412 5.07 -16.92 9.96
C SER A 412 4.61 -15.53 9.50
N THR A 413 4.30 -14.67 10.46
CA THR A 413 3.67 -13.37 10.19
C THR A 413 4.53 -12.27 10.78
N VAL A 414 4.82 -11.25 9.99
CA VAL A 414 5.74 -10.18 10.34
C VAL A 414 5.14 -8.83 9.93
N LEU A 415 5.32 -7.81 10.75
CA LEU A 415 4.95 -6.44 10.43
C LEU A 415 6.13 -5.74 9.76
N LEU A 416 5.93 -5.17 8.58
CA LEU A 416 6.93 -4.30 7.94
C LEU A 416 6.61 -2.86 8.32
N ALA A 417 7.43 -2.25 9.16
CA ALA A 417 7.17 -0.89 9.62
C ALA A 417 7.32 0.10 8.46
N ASN A 418 6.27 0.91 8.24
CA ASN A 418 6.40 2.13 7.45
C ASN A 418 6.73 3.31 8.35
N HIS A 419 6.07 3.46 9.49
CA HIS A 419 6.26 4.61 10.37
C HIS A 419 6.16 4.18 11.83
N ILE A 420 7.04 4.74 12.67
CA ILE A 420 7.10 4.47 14.11
C ILE A 420 7.13 5.77 14.88
N VAL A 421 6.23 5.88 15.85
CA VAL A 421 6.19 6.96 16.83
C VAL A 421 6.37 6.36 18.22
N VAL A 422 7.39 6.81 18.93
CA VAL A 422 7.59 6.46 20.34
C VAL A 422 6.74 7.44 21.17
N LYS A 423 5.84 6.95 22.01
CA LYS A 423 4.94 7.82 22.80
C LYS A 423 5.65 8.62 23.88
N ASP A 424 6.74 8.05 24.41
CA ASP A 424 7.56 8.67 25.46
C ASP A 424 8.71 9.53 24.91
N SER A 425 8.75 9.75 23.58
CA SER A 425 9.85 10.49 22.96
C SER A 425 9.92 11.93 23.44
N LYS A 426 11.15 12.35 23.76
CA LYS A 426 11.51 13.75 24.05
C LYS A 426 11.47 14.63 22.79
N ASP A 427 11.21 14.02 21.64
CA ASP A 427 11.18 14.65 20.32
C ASP A 427 9.92 15.49 20.08
N ILE A 428 8.95 15.47 21.00
CA ILE A 428 7.79 16.38 20.99
C ILE A 428 8.24 17.87 20.96
N VAL A 429 9.43 18.16 21.50
CA VAL A 429 10.00 19.52 21.46
C VAL A 429 10.36 19.94 20.03
N GLU A 430 10.74 19.01 19.16
CA GLU A 430 11.18 19.29 17.79
C GLU A 430 10.00 19.47 16.82
N SER A 431 8.82 18.94 17.16
CA SER A 431 7.60 19.08 16.36
C SER A 431 6.79 20.35 16.65
N LEU A 432 7.24 21.20 17.59
CA LEU A 432 6.51 22.41 17.96
C LEU A 432 6.48 23.40 16.80
N THR A 433 5.28 23.86 16.46
CA THR A 433 5.10 24.89 15.44
C THR A 433 5.66 26.23 15.90
N GLU A 434 6.08 27.08 14.96
CA GLU A 434 6.56 28.43 15.29
C GLU A 434 5.54 29.26 16.09
N GLU A 435 4.25 29.02 15.86
CA GLU A 435 3.17 29.66 16.61
C GLU A 435 3.12 29.20 18.06
N GLU A 436 3.28 27.91 18.32
CA GLU A 436 3.35 27.36 19.67
C GLU A 436 4.58 27.91 20.38
N ILE A 437 5.73 27.95 19.71
CA ILE A 437 6.96 28.55 20.24
C ILE A 437 6.71 30.03 20.59
N ASN A 438 6.07 30.79 19.71
CA ASN A 438 5.71 32.18 19.96
C ASN A 438 4.71 32.34 21.11
N SER A 439 3.77 31.41 21.27
CA SER A 439 2.83 31.40 22.39
C SER A 439 3.56 31.15 23.72
N ILE A 440 4.51 30.21 23.74
CA ILE A 440 5.37 29.91 24.88
C ILE A 440 6.22 31.14 25.23
N LEU A 441 6.79 31.82 24.24
CA LEU A 441 7.58 33.04 24.43
C LEU A 441 6.74 34.24 24.93
N LYS A 442 5.47 34.33 24.54
CA LYS A 442 4.54 35.33 25.07
C LYS A 442 4.19 35.01 26.53
N LEU A 443 3.91 33.74 26.84
CA LEU A 443 3.59 33.28 28.18
C LEU A 443 4.77 33.37 29.14
N SER A 444 5.99 33.12 28.68
CA SER A 444 7.19 33.17 29.51
C SER A 444 7.53 34.57 30.03
N LYS A 445 7.03 35.62 29.35
CA LYS A 445 7.19 37.03 29.76
C LYS A 445 6.17 37.47 30.80
N ASP A 446 5.14 36.68 31.07
CA ASP A 446 4.13 37.00 32.08
C ASP A 446 4.73 36.90 33.49
N HIS A 447 4.65 37.98 34.27
CA HIS A 447 5.17 38.02 35.64
C HIS A 447 4.50 37.00 36.57
N ARG A 448 3.27 36.55 36.26
CA ARG A 448 2.52 35.57 37.05
C ARG A 448 2.62 34.13 36.54
N ILE A 449 3.57 33.84 35.64
CA ILE A 449 3.68 32.52 35.01
C ILE A 449 3.94 31.39 36.02
N ALA A 450 4.70 31.66 37.09
CA ALA A 450 5.00 30.66 38.12
C ALA A 450 3.72 30.18 38.81
N ASP A 451 2.84 31.09 39.22
CA ASP A 451 1.59 30.74 39.91
C ASP A 451 0.62 30.03 38.96
N ARG A 452 0.60 30.43 37.68
CA ARG A 452 -0.21 29.76 36.63
C ARG A 452 0.24 28.32 36.40
N ILE A 453 1.54 28.06 36.39
CA ILE A 453 2.10 26.71 36.28
C ILE A 453 1.70 25.88 37.51
N VAL A 454 1.84 26.43 38.72
CA VAL A 454 1.45 25.72 39.96
C VAL A 454 -0.04 25.40 39.97
N ALA A 455 -0.89 26.32 39.50
CA ALA A 455 -2.33 26.10 39.36
C ALA A 455 -2.67 25.02 38.32
N SER A 456 -1.85 24.87 37.27
CA SER A 456 -2.01 23.84 36.23
C SER A 456 -1.68 22.42 36.71
N ILE A 457 -0.90 22.29 37.79
CA ILE A 457 -0.50 20.99 38.34
C ILE A 457 -1.59 20.46 39.25
N ALA A 458 -2.16 19.31 38.87
CA ALA A 458 -3.26 18.65 39.59
C ALA A 458 -4.41 19.63 39.94
N PRO A 459 -5.11 20.20 38.94
CA PRO A 459 -6.15 21.20 39.17
C PRO A 459 -7.33 20.65 39.98
N SER A 460 -7.55 19.33 39.93
CA SER A 460 -8.62 18.63 40.65
C SER A 460 -8.45 18.62 42.18
N ILE A 461 -7.25 18.90 42.70
CA ILE A 461 -6.96 18.93 44.13
C ILE A 461 -7.00 20.37 44.62
N TYR A 462 -7.94 20.69 45.49
CA TYR A 462 -8.02 22.00 46.14
C TYR A 462 -6.89 22.17 47.18
N GLY A 463 -6.28 23.37 47.23
CA GLY A 463 -5.22 23.70 48.19
C GLY A 463 -3.84 23.09 47.85
N HIS A 464 -3.06 22.79 48.89
CA HIS A 464 -1.71 22.20 48.81
C HIS A 464 -0.73 22.92 47.87
N GLU A 465 -0.80 24.25 47.79
CA GLU A 465 0.02 25.05 46.86
C GLU A 465 1.52 24.84 47.03
N TYR A 466 1.99 24.68 48.27
CA TYR A 466 3.42 24.43 48.53
C TYR A 466 3.90 23.10 47.94
N ILE A 467 3.09 22.05 48.03
CA ILE A 467 3.41 20.72 47.48
C ILE A 467 3.39 20.79 45.96
N LYS A 468 2.36 21.43 45.38
CA LYS A 468 2.26 21.63 43.92
C LYS A 468 3.45 22.43 43.39
N ARG A 469 3.87 23.48 44.10
CA ARG A 469 5.05 24.28 43.75
C ARG A 469 6.35 23.49 43.85
N ALA A 470 6.52 22.69 44.91
CA ALA A 470 7.68 21.82 45.05
C ALA A 470 7.74 20.77 43.91
N LEU A 471 6.58 20.20 43.53
CA LEU A 471 6.47 19.26 42.42
C LEU A 471 6.77 19.94 41.08
N ALA A 472 6.25 21.16 40.84
CA ALA A 472 6.55 21.96 39.66
C ALA A 472 8.06 22.11 39.49
N LEU A 473 8.74 22.59 40.53
CA LEU A 473 10.20 22.78 40.54
C LEU A 473 10.96 21.47 40.34
N ALA A 474 10.44 20.34 40.84
CA ALA A 474 11.04 19.04 40.63
C ALA A 474 10.91 18.55 39.17
N ILE A 475 9.78 18.80 38.51
CA ILE A 475 9.53 18.41 37.10
C ILE A 475 10.41 19.20 36.14
N PHE A 476 10.50 20.54 36.28
CA PHE A 476 11.41 21.35 35.46
C PHE A 476 12.88 21.02 35.72
N GLY A 477 13.19 20.45 36.88
CA GLY A 477 14.53 20.03 37.24
C GLY A 477 15.48 21.20 37.50
N GLY A 478 16.77 20.90 37.51
CA GLY A 478 17.84 21.86 37.73
C GLY A 478 18.95 21.72 36.70
N GLU A 479 19.86 22.69 36.70
CA GLU A 479 20.99 22.70 35.79
C GLU A 479 22.11 21.78 36.32
N SER A 480 22.63 20.92 35.47
CA SER A 480 23.79 20.10 35.80
C SER A 480 25.05 20.93 35.64
N LYS A 481 25.67 21.34 36.73
CA LYS A 481 26.97 22.02 36.71
C LYS A 481 28.07 20.98 36.93
N ASN A 482 29.16 21.07 36.16
CA ASN A 482 30.33 20.21 36.34
C ASN A 482 31.57 21.06 36.66
N PRO A 483 31.74 21.51 37.92
CA PRO A 483 32.90 22.32 38.29
C PRO A 483 34.18 21.50 38.14
N GLY A 484 35.01 21.88 37.18
CA GLY A 484 36.37 21.37 37.00
C GLY A 484 36.47 19.88 36.63
N ASN A 485 35.47 19.31 35.94
CA ASN A 485 35.45 17.90 35.50
C ASN A 485 35.60 16.82 36.59
N LYS A 486 35.58 17.20 37.88
CA LYS A 486 35.75 16.25 38.99
C LYS A 486 34.46 15.52 39.31
N HIS A 487 33.34 16.23 39.41
CA HIS A 487 32.04 15.66 39.73
C HIS A 487 30.90 16.48 39.11
N LYS A 488 29.95 15.79 38.46
CA LYS A 488 28.68 16.39 38.01
C LYS A 488 27.80 16.64 39.24
N LYS A 489 27.62 17.91 39.64
CA LYS A 489 26.67 18.31 40.69
C LYS A 489 25.43 18.90 40.02
N LYS A 490 24.26 18.29 40.24
CA LYS A 490 22.97 18.93 39.87
C LYS A 490 22.63 19.94 40.97
N LEU A 491 22.80 21.22 40.71
CA LEU A 491 22.39 22.27 41.64
C LEU A 491 20.98 22.76 41.30
N ARG A 492 20.14 22.91 42.32
CA ARG A 492 18.82 23.54 42.16
C ARG A 492 19.02 25.03 41.91
N ARG A 493 18.23 25.62 41.01
CA ARG A 493 18.40 27.01 40.53
C ARG A 493 18.38 28.05 41.66
N GLU A 494 17.65 27.81 42.75
CA GLU A 494 17.65 28.68 43.93
C GLU A 494 19.02 28.75 44.63
N GLN A 495 19.82 27.68 44.59
CA GLN A 495 21.20 27.69 45.10
C GLN A 495 22.20 28.32 44.11
N CYS A 496 21.87 28.40 42.82
CA CYS A 496 22.74 29.04 41.82
C CYS A 496 22.78 30.57 42.00
N LEU A 497 21.65 31.21 42.32
CA LEU A 497 21.60 32.66 42.59
C LEU A 497 22.43 33.06 43.83
N GLN A 498 22.64 32.13 44.77
CA GLN A 498 23.52 32.36 45.93
C GLN A 498 25.00 32.09 45.60
N LEU A 499 25.31 31.15 44.71
CA LEU A 499 26.69 30.84 44.32
C LEU A 499 27.28 31.86 43.33
N ASP A 500 26.50 32.41 42.42
CA ASP A 500 26.98 33.43 41.48
C ASP A 500 27.26 34.78 42.16
N LYS A 501 26.73 35.00 43.38
CA LYS A 501 27.08 36.16 44.22
C LYS A 501 28.39 36.00 44.99
N VAL A 502 28.95 34.79 45.06
CA VAL A 502 30.15 34.49 45.87
C VAL A 502 31.45 34.57 45.06
N HIS A 503 31.41 34.62 43.72
CA HIS A 503 32.59 34.81 42.88
C HIS A 503 32.39 35.85 41.77
N PRO A 504 32.50 37.16 42.06
CA PRO A 504 32.55 38.22 41.05
C PRO A 504 33.97 38.48 40.50
N GLN A 505 34.89 37.54 40.64
CA GLN A 505 36.25 37.66 40.10
C GLN A 505 36.57 36.43 39.26
N LEU A 506 36.26 36.52 37.97
CA LEU A 506 37.05 36.02 36.84
C LEU A 506 36.24 36.30 35.57
N VAL A 507 36.69 37.33 34.86
CA VAL A 507 36.25 37.79 33.54
C VAL A 507 36.49 36.69 32.50
#